data_AF-A0A833X7X4-F1
#
_entry.id   AF-A0A833X7X4-F1
#
_cell.length_a   1.000
_cell.length_b   1.000
_cell.length_c   1.000
_cell.angle_alpha   90.00
_cell.angle_beta   90.00
_cell.angle_gamma   90.00
#
_symmetry.space_group_name_H-M   'P 1'
#
loop_
_entity.id
_entity.type
_entity.pdbx_description
1 polymer ?
#
loop_
_entity_poly.entity_id
_entity_poly.type
_entity_poly.pdbx_seq_one_letter_code
_entity_poly.pdbx_strand_id
1 'polypeptide(L)'
;MVQGLTAGRAAIASLQAARTKTHSRTHAGLQWNETRSRKGQLKTQEMHSWNAEPGLTQNLLVGWEKPPTGVLKLNVDGAIFKDQHRARVGIIFRDAAGDVILAASKKEYAVNDLAKVELLAMLRGLQLCLPVGIEELILESDSLMMATQLEEEEESWFLGNIIMETKQLMAKFRCCTIQHVGQVGNEAAHNLARHAWHVDDIVTWWDSCPDFVWVDKSM
;
A
#
# COMPACT_ATOMS: atom_id res chain seq x y z
N MET A 1 20.98 -7.35 -17.50
CA MET A 1 19.66 -7.95 -17.25
C MET A 1 19.69 -9.30 -16.50
N VAL A 2 20.84 -9.81 -16.01
CA VAL A 2 20.90 -11.14 -15.36
C VAL A 2 21.03 -11.07 -13.82
N GLN A 3 21.42 -9.93 -13.24
CA GLN A 3 21.59 -9.80 -11.78
C GLN A 3 20.28 -9.66 -10.97
N GLY A 4 19.17 -9.26 -11.58
CA GLY A 4 17.87 -9.08 -10.90
C GLY A 4 17.12 -10.39 -10.59
N LEU A 5 17.29 -11.44 -11.40
CA LEU A 5 16.59 -12.72 -11.20
C LEU A 5 17.16 -13.56 -10.04
N THR A 6 18.45 -13.41 -9.75
CA THR A 6 19.10 -14.15 -8.65
C THR A 6 18.76 -13.57 -7.27
N ALA A 7 18.59 -12.25 -7.17
CA ALA A 7 18.16 -11.56 -5.95
C ALA A 7 16.72 -11.94 -5.58
N GLY A 8 15.79 -11.89 -6.54
CA GLY A 8 14.39 -12.29 -6.34
C GLY A 8 14.22 -13.73 -5.85
N ARG A 9 15.12 -14.66 -6.21
CA ARG A 9 15.09 -16.05 -5.71
C ARG A 9 15.51 -16.19 -4.24
N ALA A 10 16.42 -15.35 -3.76
CA ALA A 10 16.84 -15.36 -2.35
C ALA A 10 15.75 -14.75 -1.44
N ALA A 11 15.05 -13.73 -1.93
CA ALA A 11 13.87 -13.17 -1.25
C ALA A 11 12.73 -14.20 -1.14
N ILE A 12 12.43 -14.93 -2.21
CA ILE A 12 11.45 -16.03 -2.21
C ILE A 12 11.83 -17.13 -1.20
N ALA A 13 13.12 -17.50 -1.14
CA ALA A 13 13.60 -18.51 -0.20
C ALA A 13 13.49 -18.07 1.27
N SER A 14 13.70 -16.78 1.56
CA SER A 14 13.57 -16.22 2.92
C SER A 14 12.11 -16.18 3.39
N LEU A 15 11.18 -15.84 2.48
CA LEU A 15 9.74 -15.87 2.74
C LEU A 15 9.21 -17.30 2.95
N GLN A 16 9.74 -18.29 2.21
CA GLN A 16 9.41 -19.70 2.39
C GLN A 16 9.96 -20.30 3.70
N ALA A 17 11.14 -19.85 4.16
CA ALA A 17 11.76 -20.33 5.40
C ALA A 17 10.95 -19.94 6.66
N ALA A 18 10.26 -18.79 6.65
CA ALA A 18 9.41 -18.34 7.74
C ALA A 18 8.20 -19.26 8.01
N ARG A 19 7.78 -20.07 7.03
CA ARG A 19 6.66 -21.04 7.14
C ARG A 19 6.97 -22.24 8.04
N THR A 20 8.23 -22.46 8.43
CA THR A 20 8.66 -23.67 9.17
C THR A 20 8.82 -23.51 10.68
N LYS A 21 8.56 -22.32 11.24
CA LYS A 21 8.64 -22.09 12.69
C LYS A 21 7.37 -21.40 13.20
N THR A 22 6.38 -22.19 13.60
CA THR A 22 5.48 -21.83 14.73
C THR A 22 4.58 -23.01 15.10
N HIS A 23 4.96 -23.71 16.18
CA HIS A 23 4.03 -24.50 16.96
C HIS A 23 4.16 -24.17 18.44
N SER A 24 3.00 -23.85 19.01
CA SER A 24 2.57 -24.03 20.41
C SER A 24 2.67 -22.86 21.41
N ARG A 25 1.50 -22.68 22.06
CA ARG A 25 1.20 -22.17 23.43
C ARG A 25 1.05 -20.65 23.62
N THR A 26 -0.15 -20.09 23.78
CA THR A 26 -1.24 -20.17 24.80
C THR A 26 -1.13 -19.15 25.95
N HIS A 27 -2.18 -18.31 26.01
CA HIS A 27 -2.90 -17.69 27.14
C HIS A 27 -2.36 -16.50 27.97
N ALA A 28 -3.19 -15.45 27.92
CA ALA A 28 -3.83 -14.71 29.03
C ALA A 28 -3.18 -13.42 29.59
N GLY A 29 -4.01 -12.37 29.71
CA GLY A 29 -3.91 -11.35 30.76
C GLY A 29 -4.06 -9.90 30.31
N LEU A 30 -5.31 -9.41 30.19
CA LEU A 30 -5.61 -7.96 30.20
C LEU A 30 -5.76 -7.50 31.66
N GLN A 31 -5.21 -6.33 32.00
CA GLN A 31 -5.53 -5.64 33.25
C GLN A 31 -5.64 -4.12 33.01
N TRP A 32 -6.83 -3.58 33.25
CA TRP A 32 -7.18 -2.15 33.22
C TRP A 32 -6.88 -1.51 34.58
N ASN A 33 -6.36 -0.29 34.60
CA ASN A 33 -6.40 0.59 35.76
C ASN A 33 -6.92 1.98 35.36
N GLU A 34 -7.97 2.41 36.05
CA GLU A 34 -8.67 3.68 35.89
C GLU A 34 -8.29 4.59 37.07
N THR A 35 -7.98 5.87 36.83
CA THR A 35 -7.97 6.89 37.89
C THR A 35 -8.62 8.18 37.42
N ARG A 36 -9.65 8.57 38.18
CA ARG A 36 -10.46 9.79 38.03
C ARG A 36 -9.94 10.84 39.01
N SER A 37 -9.70 12.07 38.55
CA SER A 37 -9.81 13.25 39.43
C SER A 37 -10.22 14.51 38.66
N ARG A 38 -10.88 15.41 39.38
CA ARG A 38 -11.82 16.44 38.93
C ARG A 38 -11.18 17.82 38.70
N LYS A 39 -11.71 18.49 37.67
CA LYS A 39 -12.07 19.92 37.52
C LYS A 39 -11.00 21.01 37.60
N GLY A 40 -10.89 21.73 36.47
CA GLY A 40 -10.54 23.15 36.39
C GLY A 40 -10.99 23.68 35.04
N GLN A 41 -12.07 24.47 35.01
CA GLN A 41 -12.76 24.95 33.82
C GLN A 41 -12.41 26.42 33.58
N LEU A 42 -11.90 26.74 32.38
CA LEU A 42 -11.95 28.09 31.82
C LEU A 42 -12.58 28.01 30.42
N LYS A 43 -13.62 28.82 30.23
CA LYS A 43 -14.42 28.94 29.00
C LYS A 43 -13.68 29.82 27.99
N THR A 44 -13.67 29.41 26.72
CA THR A 44 -13.60 30.34 25.58
C THR A 44 -14.32 29.76 24.35
N GLN A 45 -15.37 30.48 23.95
CA GLN A 45 -15.95 30.72 22.62
C GLN A 45 -16.32 29.54 21.70
N GLU A 46 -17.62 29.50 21.39
CA GLU A 46 -18.32 28.54 20.54
C GLU A 46 -18.01 28.76 19.04
N MET A 47 -17.53 27.72 18.37
CA MET A 47 -17.57 27.57 16.92
C MET A 47 -18.53 26.41 16.63
N HIS A 48 -19.55 26.67 15.82
CA HIS A 48 -20.59 25.70 15.48
C HIS A 48 -19.99 24.43 14.86
N SER A 49 -20.03 23.35 15.63
CA SER A 49 -19.64 21.98 15.29
C SER A 49 -20.59 21.39 14.26
N TRP A 50 -20.08 20.98 13.10
CA TRP A 50 -20.70 19.93 12.30
C TRP A 50 -20.48 18.61 13.03
N ASN A 51 -21.55 18.00 13.56
CA ASN A 51 -21.48 16.71 14.21
C ASN A 51 -21.09 15.65 13.17
N ALA A 52 -19.89 15.10 13.28
CA ALA A 52 -19.50 13.89 12.56
C ALA A 52 -20.12 12.68 13.26
N GLU A 53 -20.84 11.86 12.50
CA GLU A 53 -21.35 10.56 12.92
C GLU A 53 -20.21 9.66 13.46
N PRO A 54 -20.42 8.89 14.55
CA PRO A 54 -19.40 8.03 15.12
C PRO A 54 -19.23 6.76 14.27
N GLY A 55 -18.45 6.86 13.20
CA GLY A 55 -18.12 5.71 12.35
C GLY A 55 -16.94 5.89 11.37
N LEU A 56 -16.39 7.09 11.20
CA LEU A 56 -15.37 7.36 10.17
C LEU A 56 -14.26 8.33 10.66
N THR A 57 -13.66 8.06 11.82
CA THR A 57 -12.34 8.65 12.13
C THR A 57 -11.28 7.86 11.39
N GLN A 58 -11.13 8.12 10.08
CA GLN A 58 -9.99 7.58 9.35
C GLN A 58 -8.70 8.17 9.92
N ASN A 59 -7.75 7.27 10.18
CA ASN A 59 -6.42 7.48 10.77
C ASN A 59 -5.52 8.35 9.85
N LEU A 60 -5.82 9.65 9.74
CA LEU A 60 -5.09 10.58 8.86
C LEU A 60 -3.62 10.84 9.29
N LEU A 61 -3.20 10.36 10.47
CA LEU A 61 -1.86 10.58 11.03
C LEU A 61 -1.08 9.28 11.31
N VAL A 62 -1.62 8.11 10.95
CA VAL A 62 -0.95 6.83 11.22
C VAL A 62 0.04 6.55 10.11
N GLY A 63 1.29 6.29 10.52
CA GLY A 63 2.38 5.89 9.63
C GLY A 63 2.16 4.49 9.06
N TRP A 64 3.10 4.06 8.21
CA TRP A 64 3.06 2.72 7.65
C TRP A 64 3.26 1.65 8.75
N GLU A 65 2.47 0.58 8.70
CA GLU A 65 2.56 -0.53 9.65
C GLU A 65 2.97 -1.84 8.95
N LYS A 66 3.83 -2.62 9.62
CA LYS A 66 4.27 -3.94 9.12
C LYS A 66 3.09 -4.90 8.93
N PRO A 67 3.08 -5.72 7.86
CA PRO A 67 2.07 -6.75 7.70
C PRO A 67 2.30 -7.91 8.68
N PRO A 68 1.26 -8.75 8.93
CA PRO A 68 1.42 -10.00 9.66
C PRO A 68 2.44 -10.95 9.00
N THR A 69 3.02 -11.85 9.80
CA THR A 69 3.93 -12.88 9.29
C THR A 69 3.31 -13.69 8.15
N GLY A 70 4.06 -13.84 7.06
CA GLY A 70 3.62 -14.59 5.87
C GLY A 70 2.76 -13.79 4.90
N VAL A 71 2.50 -12.51 5.19
CA VAL A 71 1.76 -11.59 4.33
C VAL A 71 2.72 -10.58 3.72
N LEU A 72 2.59 -10.33 2.42
CA LEU A 72 3.29 -9.24 1.75
C LEU A 72 2.40 -7.99 1.75
N LYS A 73 3.00 -6.82 1.97
CA LYS A 73 2.32 -5.54 1.86
C LYS A 73 2.79 -4.80 0.61
N LEU A 74 1.84 -4.48 -0.26
CA LEU A 74 2.03 -3.78 -1.51
C LEU A 74 1.46 -2.37 -1.37
N ASN A 75 2.30 -1.34 -1.37
CA ASN A 75 1.87 0.05 -1.43
C ASN A 75 1.99 0.57 -2.86
N VAL A 76 0.95 1.24 -3.34
CA VAL A 76 0.90 1.82 -4.70
C VAL A 76 0.41 3.26 -4.67
N ASP A 77 0.88 4.07 -5.62
CA ASP A 77 0.46 5.46 -5.81
C ASP A 77 0.48 5.85 -7.29
N GLY A 78 -0.49 6.64 -7.72
CA GLY A 78 -0.60 7.18 -9.07
C GLY A 78 -0.47 8.70 -9.13
N ALA A 79 0.49 9.22 -9.89
CA ALA A 79 0.69 10.66 -10.04
C ALA A 79 0.49 11.13 -11.49
N ILE A 80 -0.20 12.27 -11.67
CA ILE A 80 -0.37 12.94 -12.97
C ILE A 80 0.43 14.23 -13.02
N PHE A 81 1.10 14.42 -14.15
CA PHE A 81 1.81 15.65 -14.46
C PHE A 81 1.19 16.33 -15.68
N LYS A 82 0.51 17.46 -15.43
CA LYS A 82 -0.35 18.16 -16.41
C LYS A 82 0.41 18.68 -17.63
N ASP A 83 1.71 18.91 -17.50
CA ASP A 83 2.54 19.54 -18.52
C ASP A 83 2.87 18.60 -19.70
N GLN A 84 2.70 17.28 -19.55
CA GLN A 84 3.17 16.32 -20.56
C GLN A 84 2.23 15.14 -20.89
N HIS A 85 0.99 15.12 -20.38
CA HIS A 85 0.08 13.96 -20.51
C HIS A 85 0.74 12.65 -20.03
N ARG A 86 1.59 12.77 -19.01
CA ARG A 86 2.35 11.67 -18.42
C ARG A 86 1.76 11.35 -17.08
N ALA A 87 1.49 10.08 -16.89
CA ALA A 87 1.12 9.52 -15.60
C ALA A 87 2.29 8.67 -15.10
N ARG A 88 2.37 8.52 -13.79
CA ARG A 88 3.46 7.84 -13.13
C ARG A 88 2.90 6.95 -12.03
N VAL A 89 3.57 5.84 -11.80
CA VAL A 89 3.19 4.83 -10.83
C VAL A 89 4.37 4.57 -9.92
N GLY A 90 4.13 4.60 -8.61
CA GLY A 90 5.07 4.17 -7.58
C GLY A 90 4.58 2.88 -6.93
N ILE A 91 5.48 1.93 -6.71
CA ILE A 91 5.16 0.60 -6.20
C ILE A 91 6.24 0.19 -5.21
N ILE A 92 5.85 -0.31 -4.03
CA ILE A 92 6.80 -0.91 -3.09
C ILE A 92 6.21 -2.12 -2.38
N PHE A 93 6.98 -3.21 -2.32
CA PHE A 93 6.67 -4.45 -1.65
C PHE A 93 7.48 -4.54 -0.37
N ARG A 94 6.82 -4.81 0.75
CA ARG A 94 7.47 -5.01 2.04
C ARG A 94 6.99 -6.30 2.67
N ASP A 95 7.91 -7.04 3.26
CA ASP A 95 7.61 -8.25 4.02
C ASP A 95 7.20 -7.92 5.48
N ALA A 96 6.99 -8.98 6.27
CA ALA A 96 6.61 -8.86 7.68
C ALA A 96 7.72 -8.30 8.59
N ALA A 97 8.98 -8.29 8.14
CA ALA A 97 10.06 -7.61 8.84
C ALA A 97 10.11 -6.10 8.49
N GLY A 98 9.32 -5.67 7.52
CA GLY A 98 9.36 -4.33 6.94
C GLY A 98 10.49 -4.15 5.94
N ASP A 99 11.16 -5.23 5.55
CA ASP A 99 12.21 -5.16 4.55
C ASP A 99 11.61 -5.06 3.15
N VAL A 100 12.23 -4.20 2.34
CA VAL A 100 11.80 -3.97 0.96
C VAL A 100 12.21 -5.15 0.11
N ILE A 101 11.24 -5.81 -0.52
CA ILE A 101 11.49 -6.88 -1.48
C ILE A 101 11.70 -6.30 -2.88
N LEU A 102 10.87 -5.33 -3.26
CA LEU A 102 10.97 -4.60 -4.51
C LEU A 102 10.40 -3.20 -4.35
N ALA A 103 11.10 -2.20 -4.88
CA ALA A 103 10.54 -0.89 -5.19
C ALA A 103 10.56 -0.67 -6.71
N ALA A 104 9.59 0.07 -7.23
CA ALA A 104 9.55 0.44 -8.64
C ALA A 104 8.97 1.84 -8.86
N SER A 105 9.50 2.49 -9.88
CA SER A 105 8.96 3.72 -10.47
C SER A 105 8.67 3.43 -11.94
N LYS A 106 7.41 3.58 -12.36
CA LYS A 106 6.96 3.32 -13.73
C LYS A 106 6.30 4.54 -14.36
N LYS A 107 6.59 4.75 -15.65
CA LYS A 107 5.91 5.69 -16.53
C LYS A 107 4.70 5.04 -17.18
N GLU A 108 3.60 5.76 -17.19
CA GLU A 108 2.41 5.46 -17.99
C GLU A 108 2.18 6.59 -19.01
N TYR A 109 1.78 6.20 -20.21
CA TYR A 109 1.59 7.12 -21.33
C TYR A 109 0.11 7.34 -21.61
N ALA A 110 -0.24 8.54 -22.08
CA ALA A 110 -1.60 8.87 -22.52
C ALA A 110 -2.69 8.65 -21.44
N VAL A 111 -2.33 8.89 -20.18
CA VAL A 111 -3.26 8.88 -19.04
C VAL A 111 -3.28 10.30 -18.46
N ASN A 112 -4.48 10.88 -18.41
CA ASN A 112 -4.74 12.24 -17.95
C ASN A 112 -5.83 12.29 -16.86
N ASP A 113 -6.27 11.13 -16.37
CA ASP A 113 -7.30 10.98 -15.36
C ASP A 113 -6.74 10.34 -14.09
N LEU A 114 -6.95 11.00 -12.95
CA LEU A 114 -6.32 10.61 -11.68
C LEU A 114 -6.81 9.24 -11.20
N ALA A 115 -8.12 8.99 -11.29
CA ALA A 115 -8.71 7.70 -10.92
C ALA A 115 -8.09 6.57 -11.76
N LYS A 116 -7.92 6.81 -13.06
CA LYS A 116 -7.30 5.85 -13.96
C LYS A 116 -5.84 5.56 -13.62
N VAL A 117 -5.01 6.55 -13.25
CA VAL A 117 -3.61 6.28 -12.86
C VAL A 117 -3.53 5.55 -11.52
N GLU A 118 -4.38 5.88 -10.55
CA GLU A 118 -4.44 5.17 -9.27
C GLU A 118 -4.77 3.69 -9.47
N LEU A 119 -5.79 3.41 -10.29
CA LEU A 119 -6.17 2.05 -10.62
C LEU A 119 -5.09 1.33 -11.44
N LEU A 120 -4.40 2.02 -12.34
CA LEU A 120 -3.24 1.47 -13.02
C LEU A 120 -2.11 1.16 -12.04
N ALA A 121 -1.90 1.98 -11.01
CA ALA A 121 -0.87 1.73 -10.00
C ALA A 121 -1.15 0.41 -9.27
N MET A 122 -2.40 0.17 -8.88
CA MET A 122 -2.85 -1.11 -8.30
C MET A 122 -2.62 -2.28 -9.28
N LEU A 123 -3.05 -2.14 -10.54
CA LEU A 123 -2.88 -3.16 -11.57
C LEU A 123 -1.40 -3.52 -11.77
N ARG A 124 -0.53 -2.51 -11.95
CA ARG A 124 0.91 -2.71 -12.16
C ARG A 124 1.58 -3.30 -10.92
N GLY A 125 1.18 -2.87 -9.72
CA GLY A 125 1.63 -3.44 -8.46
C GLY A 125 1.35 -4.94 -8.39
N LEU A 126 0.12 -5.35 -8.69
CA LEU A 126 -0.28 -6.76 -8.72
C LEU A 126 0.47 -7.56 -9.79
N GLN A 127 0.66 -6.99 -10.99
CA GLN A 127 1.41 -7.63 -12.08
C GLN A 127 2.88 -7.89 -11.70
N LEU A 128 3.52 -6.97 -10.98
CA LEU A 128 4.89 -7.13 -10.49
C LEU A 128 4.97 -8.06 -9.26
N CYS A 129 3.92 -8.07 -8.43
CA CYS A 129 3.87 -8.83 -7.19
C CYS A 129 3.60 -10.32 -7.43
N LEU A 130 2.73 -10.66 -8.38
CA LEU A 130 2.29 -12.04 -8.61
C LEU A 130 3.45 -13.03 -8.86
N PRO A 131 4.50 -12.71 -9.66
CA PRO A 131 5.63 -13.61 -9.87
C PRO A 131 6.52 -13.85 -8.64
N VAL A 132 6.37 -13.05 -7.57
CA VAL A 132 7.10 -13.26 -6.30
C VAL A 132 6.61 -14.54 -5.61
N GLY A 133 5.40 -15.04 -5.93
CA GLY A 133 4.92 -16.33 -5.42
C GLY A 133 4.47 -16.30 -3.95
N ILE A 134 4.11 -15.13 -3.44
CA ILE A 134 3.42 -15.00 -2.16
C ILE A 134 1.94 -15.33 -2.32
N GLU A 135 1.38 -16.03 -1.33
CA GLU A 135 -0.03 -16.43 -1.32
C GLU A 135 -0.97 -15.38 -0.67
N GLU A 136 -0.47 -14.57 0.26
CA GLU A 136 -1.25 -13.61 1.07
C GLU A 136 -0.76 -12.18 0.85
N LEU A 137 -1.66 -11.30 0.41
CA LEU A 137 -1.34 -9.93 0.02
C LEU A 137 -2.27 -8.91 0.70
N ILE A 138 -1.68 -7.83 1.20
CA ILE A 138 -2.39 -6.59 1.54
C ILE A 138 -1.97 -5.53 0.51
N LEU A 139 -2.93 -5.05 -0.28
CA LEU A 139 -2.77 -3.93 -1.22
C LEU A 139 -3.20 -2.62 -0.54
N GLU A 140 -2.27 -1.70 -0.37
CA GLU A 140 -2.47 -0.38 0.21
C GLU A 140 -2.39 0.73 -0.85
N SER A 141 -3.34 1.65 -0.82
CA SER A 141 -3.38 2.87 -1.63
C SER A 141 -4.00 4.01 -0.82
N ASP A 142 -3.65 5.25 -1.14
CA ASP A 142 -4.29 6.46 -0.60
C ASP A 142 -5.54 6.89 -1.38
N SER A 143 -5.88 6.18 -2.46
CA SER A 143 -7.11 6.39 -3.21
C SER A 143 -8.27 5.57 -2.62
N LEU A 144 -8.96 6.14 -1.62
CA LEU A 144 -10.17 5.54 -1.05
C LEU A 144 -11.20 5.18 -2.13
N MET A 145 -11.36 6.04 -3.12
CA MET A 145 -12.31 5.83 -4.22
C MET A 145 -11.98 4.57 -5.03
N MET A 146 -10.71 4.34 -5.37
CA MET A 146 -10.32 3.14 -6.13
C MET A 146 -10.32 1.88 -5.26
N ALA A 147 -9.99 2.02 -3.97
CA ALA A 147 -10.10 0.92 -3.02
C ALA A 147 -11.56 0.42 -2.92
N THR A 148 -12.51 1.33 -2.72
CA THR A 148 -13.94 0.99 -2.66
C THR A 148 -14.44 0.41 -3.99
N GLN A 149 -14.05 1.00 -5.13
CA GLN A 149 -14.47 0.52 -6.45
C GLN A 149 -14.07 -0.93 -6.74
N LEU A 150 -12.94 -1.40 -6.18
CA LEU A 150 -12.49 -2.78 -6.33
C LEU A 150 -13.21 -3.78 -5.42
N GLU A 151 -13.86 -3.30 -4.36
CA GLU A 151 -14.68 -4.12 -3.46
C GLU A 151 -16.13 -4.25 -3.95
N GLU A 152 -16.62 -3.30 -4.74
CA GLU A 152 -17.97 -3.32 -5.32
C GLU A 152 -18.16 -4.43 -6.36
N GLU A 153 -19.35 -5.01 -6.45
CA GLU A 153 -19.68 -5.99 -7.51
C GLU A 153 -19.91 -5.32 -8.87
N GLU A 154 -20.48 -4.11 -8.88
CA GLU A 154 -20.77 -3.35 -10.10
C GLU A 154 -19.52 -2.68 -10.65
N GLU A 155 -19.31 -2.78 -11.97
CA GLU A 155 -18.15 -2.20 -12.64
C GLU A 155 -18.48 -0.83 -13.25
N SER A 156 -17.62 0.16 -13.00
CA SER A 156 -17.68 1.46 -13.68
C SER A 156 -17.53 1.29 -15.19
N TRP A 157 -18.50 1.77 -15.98
CA TRP A 157 -18.46 1.70 -17.45
C TRP A 157 -17.19 2.33 -18.08
N PHE A 158 -16.59 3.32 -17.40
CA PHE A 158 -15.42 4.05 -17.87
C PHE A 158 -14.09 3.34 -17.54
N LEU A 159 -14.04 2.65 -16.40
CA LEU A 159 -12.83 1.97 -15.89
C LEU A 159 -12.92 0.44 -15.94
N GLY A 160 -14.03 -0.11 -16.42
CA GLY A 160 -14.42 -1.51 -16.27
C GLY A 160 -13.34 -2.51 -16.68
N ASN A 161 -12.68 -2.29 -17.82
CA ASN A 161 -11.60 -3.20 -18.26
C ASN A 161 -10.43 -3.27 -17.26
N ILE A 162 -10.03 -2.13 -16.68
CA ILE A 162 -8.91 -2.09 -15.74
C ILE A 162 -9.37 -2.65 -14.39
N ILE A 163 -10.59 -2.36 -13.95
CA ILE A 163 -11.20 -2.93 -12.74
C ILE A 163 -11.24 -4.46 -12.85
N MET A 164 -11.78 -4.98 -13.94
CA MET A 164 -11.90 -6.41 -14.21
C MET A 164 -10.52 -7.08 -14.21
N GLU A 165 -9.53 -6.54 -14.92
CA GLU A 165 -8.17 -7.09 -14.94
C GLU A 165 -7.53 -7.07 -13.54
N THR A 166 -7.72 -5.99 -12.78
CA THR A 166 -7.21 -5.84 -11.42
C THR A 166 -7.83 -6.90 -10.50
N LYS A 167 -9.16 -7.05 -10.50
CA LYS A 167 -9.88 -8.07 -9.74
C LYS A 167 -9.45 -9.49 -10.13
N GLN A 168 -9.24 -9.75 -11.43
CA GLN A 168 -8.74 -11.04 -11.91
C GLN A 168 -7.33 -11.36 -11.39
N LEU A 169 -6.46 -10.37 -11.21
CA LEU A 169 -5.15 -10.57 -10.58
C LEU A 169 -5.25 -10.77 -9.08
N MET A 170 -6.10 -10.00 -8.39
CA MET A 170 -6.35 -10.18 -6.96
C MET A 170 -6.84 -11.60 -6.64
N ALA A 171 -7.70 -12.16 -7.49
CA ALA A 171 -8.22 -13.52 -7.36
C ALA A 171 -7.18 -14.63 -7.57
N LYS A 172 -5.95 -14.32 -8.02
CA LYS A 172 -4.86 -15.29 -8.15
C LYS A 172 -4.08 -15.51 -6.84
N PHE A 173 -4.25 -14.64 -5.86
CA PHE A 173 -3.70 -14.82 -4.52
C PHE A 173 -4.66 -15.69 -3.70
N ARG A 174 -4.14 -16.43 -2.71
CA ARG A 174 -4.99 -17.18 -1.77
C ARG A 174 -5.85 -16.24 -0.95
N CYS A 175 -5.30 -15.07 -0.62
CA CYS A 175 -6.00 -13.96 -0.01
C CYS A 175 -5.38 -12.66 -0.51
N CYS A 176 -6.20 -11.73 -0.97
CA CYS A 176 -5.79 -10.38 -1.32
C CYS A 176 -6.80 -9.42 -0.70
N THR A 177 -6.38 -8.62 0.27
CA THR A 177 -7.21 -7.55 0.84
C THR A 177 -6.74 -6.21 0.31
N ILE A 178 -7.67 -5.28 0.13
CA ILE A 178 -7.37 -3.89 -0.19
C ILE A 178 -7.59 -3.03 1.04
N GLN A 179 -6.70 -2.07 1.27
CA GLN A 179 -6.74 -1.17 2.41
C GLN A 179 -6.46 0.25 1.94
N HIS A 180 -7.32 1.17 2.36
CA HIS A 180 -7.04 2.59 2.23
C HIS A 180 -6.10 3.04 3.36
N VAL A 181 -5.04 3.76 3.00
CA VAL A 181 -4.09 4.36 3.95
C VAL A 181 -3.94 5.85 3.69
N GLY A 182 -3.71 6.64 4.75
CA GLY A 182 -3.41 8.05 4.59
C GLY A 182 -2.08 8.28 3.86
N GLN A 183 -1.87 9.50 3.36
CA GLN A 183 -0.68 9.90 2.62
C GLN A 183 0.64 9.61 3.38
N VAL A 184 0.65 9.72 4.71
CA VAL A 184 1.82 9.40 5.55
C VAL A 184 2.16 7.91 5.49
N GLY A 185 1.16 7.03 5.56
CA GLY A 185 1.35 5.59 5.41
C GLY A 185 1.76 5.18 3.99
N ASN A 186 1.37 5.97 2.98
CA ASN A 186 1.69 5.71 1.57
C ASN A 186 2.89 6.49 1.02
N GLU A 187 3.62 7.24 1.86
CA GLU A 187 4.64 8.20 1.44
C GLU A 187 5.71 7.56 0.54
N ALA A 188 6.10 6.32 0.83
CA ALA A 188 7.09 5.59 0.05
C ALA A 188 6.64 5.38 -1.41
N ALA A 189 5.39 4.95 -1.64
CA ALA A 189 4.85 4.78 -2.98
C ALA A 189 4.68 6.14 -3.68
N HIS A 190 4.23 7.16 -2.95
CA HIS A 190 4.10 8.51 -3.47
C HIS A 190 5.42 9.09 -3.99
N ASN A 191 6.51 8.94 -3.21
CA ASN A 191 7.84 9.40 -3.62
C ASN A 191 8.36 8.63 -4.85
N LEU A 192 8.06 7.33 -4.96
CA LEU A 192 8.38 6.53 -6.15
C LEU A 192 7.59 6.98 -7.38
N ALA A 193 6.31 7.32 -7.25
CA ALA A 193 5.49 7.84 -8.35
C ALA A 193 6.04 9.19 -8.84
N ARG A 194 6.46 10.06 -7.92
CA ARG A 194 7.08 11.35 -8.28
C ARG A 194 8.44 11.17 -8.98
N HIS A 195 9.30 10.29 -8.46
CA HIS A 195 10.61 10.03 -9.05
C HIS A 195 10.50 9.50 -10.48
N ALA A 196 9.45 8.74 -10.78
CA ALA A 196 9.24 8.18 -12.11
C ALA A 196 9.27 9.24 -13.21
N TRP A 197 9.09 10.54 -12.90
CA TRP A 197 9.38 11.66 -13.80
C TRP A 197 10.66 11.50 -14.62
N HIS A 198 11.74 11.03 -13.99
CA HIS A 198 13.08 10.89 -14.57
C HIS A 198 13.32 9.53 -15.24
N VAL A 199 12.28 8.69 -15.35
CA VAL A 199 12.37 7.32 -15.87
C VAL A 199 11.76 7.25 -17.26
N ASP A 200 12.41 6.51 -18.15
CA ASP A 200 11.97 6.29 -19.53
C ASP A 200 10.75 5.37 -19.61
N ASP A 201 10.79 4.20 -18.95
CA ASP A 201 9.66 3.27 -18.81
C ASP A 201 9.52 2.78 -17.36
N ILE A 202 10.34 1.83 -16.91
CA ILE A 202 10.33 1.32 -15.54
C ILE A 202 11.75 1.18 -15.00
N VAL A 203 11.93 1.54 -13.74
CA VAL A 203 13.12 1.20 -12.95
C VAL A 203 12.68 0.41 -11.72
N THR A 204 13.47 -0.58 -11.35
CA THR A 204 13.21 -1.45 -10.19
C THR A 204 14.44 -1.56 -9.30
N TRP A 205 14.22 -1.63 -8.00
CA TRP A 205 15.21 -1.87 -6.97
C TRP A 205 14.80 -3.12 -6.19
N TRP A 206 15.60 -4.18 -6.29
CA TRP A 206 15.37 -5.43 -5.56
C TRP A 206 16.12 -5.40 -4.24
N ASP A 207 15.49 -5.93 -3.18
CA ASP A 207 16.05 -6.01 -1.83
C ASP A 207 16.57 -4.66 -1.28
N SER A 208 16.07 -3.54 -1.83
CA SER A 208 16.53 -2.19 -1.57
C SER A 208 15.51 -1.15 -2.05
N CYS A 209 15.68 0.09 -1.59
CA CYS A 209 14.96 1.25 -2.10
C CYS A 209 15.95 2.41 -2.31
N PRO A 210 15.66 3.34 -3.22
CA PRO A 210 16.52 4.49 -3.44
C PRO A 210 16.45 5.48 -2.27
N ASP A 211 17.50 6.28 -2.07
CA ASP A 211 17.68 7.16 -0.89
C ASP A 211 16.58 8.22 -0.69
N PHE A 212 15.82 8.54 -1.74
CA PHE A 212 14.68 9.46 -1.67
C PHE A 212 13.39 8.81 -1.13
N VAL A 213 13.39 7.49 -0.93
CA VAL A 213 12.27 6.75 -0.34
C VAL A 213 12.62 6.44 1.10
N TRP A 214 11.93 7.11 2.03
CA TRP A 214 12.04 6.77 3.43
C TRP A 214 11.15 5.56 3.74
N VAL A 215 11.73 4.56 4.40
CA VAL A 215 11.03 3.35 4.84
C VAL A 215 11.25 3.22 6.33
N ASP A 216 10.19 3.43 7.11
CA ASP A 216 10.26 3.24 8.55
C ASP A 216 10.47 1.75 8.86
N LYS A 217 11.62 1.42 9.45
CA LYS A 217 11.91 0.06 9.93
C LYS A 217 11.54 -0.15 11.40
N SER A 218 11.15 0.92 12.10
CA SER A 218 11.18 1.00 13.57
C SER A 218 9.87 0.69 14.30
N MET A 219 8.76 0.46 13.58
CA MET A 219 7.47 0.05 14.17
C MET A 219 7.26 -1.46 14.11
#